data_AF-A0A9N7ZDA2-F1
#
_entry.id   AF-A0A9N7ZDA2-F1
#
_cell.length_a   1.000
_cell.length_b   1.000
_cell.length_c   1.000
_cell.angle_alpha   90.00
_cell.angle_beta   90.00
_cell.angle_gamma   90.00
#
_symmetry.space_group_name_H-M   'P 1'
#
loop_
_entity.id
_entity.type
_entity.pdbx_description
1 polymer ?
#
loop_
_entity_poly.entity_id
_entity_poly.type
_entity_poly.pdbx_seq_one_letter_code
_entity_poly.pdbx_strand_id
1 'polypeptide(L)'
;MAPKQEPKPKFQEGERVLCFHGPLLYEAKCVKISIKEKQIKYFIHYSGWNKNWDEWVPESRVLKYVDSNLARQKELQKANKDHYVEGKMRGLAPSKKIAAVQQKNVDLKVKKAKQKTPGPGEGTSSGETLQGPRKKRARVDPTVESEEMFTNRVEVKVKIPEELKPWLVDDWDLITRQKQLFHLPAKKNIETVLEDYANYKKSKGNSDNKEYAVNEVVAGIREYFNVMLGTQLLYKFERPQYAEILAEHQDMPMSQVYGAPHLLRLFVRIGAMLAYTPLDEKSLALLLSYLQDFLKYLVKNSSTLFIASDYESPRTHTQETMFSLL
;
A
#
# COMPACT_ATOMS: atom_id res chain seq x y z
N MET A 1 19.16 39.47 7.04
CA MET A 1 18.92 38.08 6.59
C MET A 1 19.47 37.14 7.65
N ALA A 2 18.64 36.33 8.30
CA ALA A 2 19.14 35.30 9.22
C ALA A 2 19.80 34.17 8.39
N PRO A 3 20.94 33.62 8.82
CA PRO A 3 21.61 32.54 8.09
C PRO A 3 20.71 31.30 8.05
N LYS A 4 20.42 30.79 6.85
CA LYS A 4 19.72 29.51 6.65
C LYS A 4 20.62 28.39 7.18
N GLN A 5 20.23 27.74 8.27
CA GLN A 5 20.96 26.58 8.81
C GLN A 5 20.90 25.41 7.83
N GLU A 6 22.05 24.84 7.50
CA GLU A 6 22.15 23.61 6.72
C GLU A 6 21.68 22.41 7.57
N PRO A 7 21.02 21.41 6.96
CA PRO A 7 20.52 20.24 7.67
C PRO A 7 21.71 19.40 8.17
N LYS A 8 21.78 19.18 9.49
CA LYS A 8 22.81 18.37 10.13
C LYS A 8 22.36 16.90 10.20
N PRO A 9 23.22 15.93 9.82
CA PRO A 9 22.89 14.52 9.93
C PRO A 9 22.74 14.09 11.40
N LYS A 10 21.69 13.32 11.70
CA LYS A 10 21.42 12.74 13.03
C LYS A 10 22.34 11.59 13.41
N PHE A 11 22.93 10.90 12.42
CA PHE A 11 23.78 9.72 12.60
C PHE A 11 25.15 9.95 11.96
N GLN A 12 26.16 9.18 12.41
CA GLN A 12 27.52 9.25 11.90
C GLN A 12 27.87 8.03 11.04
N GLU A 13 28.84 8.19 10.13
CA GLU A 13 29.41 7.04 9.41
C GLU A 13 30.11 6.10 10.40
N GLY A 14 29.84 4.81 10.27
CA GLY A 14 30.26 3.78 11.20
C GLY A 14 29.29 3.52 12.36
N GLU A 15 28.30 4.39 12.62
CA GLU A 15 27.39 4.27 13.76
C GLU A 15 26.47 3.05 13.62
N ARG A 16 26.29 2.33 14.75
CA ARG A 16 25.32 1.25 14.87
C ARG A 16 23.92 1.83 15.06
N VAL A 17 23.00 1.40 14.23
CA VAL A 17 21.63 1.94 14.15
C VAL A 17 20.61 0.81 14.02
N LEU A 18 19.34 1.14 14.17
CA LEU A 18 18.24 0.28 13.77
C LEU A 18 17.63 0.86 12.50
N CYS A 19 17.42 0.05 11.47
CA CYS A 19 16.87 0.49 10.19
C CYS A 19 15.63 -0.33 9.84
N PHE A 20 14.58 0.36 9.39
CA PHE A 20 13.38 -0.30 8.88
C PHE A 20 13.67 -0.98 7.55
N HIS A 21 13.28 -2.24 7.40
CA HIS A 21 13.16 -2.93 6.12
C HIS A 21 11.81 -3.65 6.07
N GLY A 22 10.90 -3.17 5.22
CA GLY A 22 9.49 -3.53 5.31
C GLY A 22 8.88 -3.12 6.67
N PRO A 23 8.05 -3.97 7.31
CA PRO A 23 7.38 -3.62 8.57
C PRO A 23 8.26 -3.82 9.81
N LEU A 24 9.49 -4.33 9.66
CA LEU A 24 10.34 -4.73 10.77
C LEU A 24 11.57 -3.82 10.89
N LEU A 25 12.05 -3.66 12.12
CA LEU A 25 13.32 -3.04 12.42
C LEU A 25 14.43 -4.09 12.46
N TYR A 26 15.52 -3.80 11.76
CA TYR A 26 16.73 -4.62 11.76
C TYR A 26 17.90 -3.83 12.30
N GLU A 27 18.84 -4.55 12.90
CA GLU A 27 20.11 -3.96 13.26
C GLU A 27 20.92 -3.69 12.00
N ALA A 28 21.54 -2.52 11.94
CA ALA A 28 22.31 -2.10 10.79
C ALA A 28 23.45 -1.16 11.17
N LYS A 29 24.31 -0.87 10.20
CA LYS A 29 25.40 0.08 10.30
C LYS A 29 25.20 1.19 9.29
N CYS A 30 25.29 2.45 9.74
CA CYS A 30 25.39 3.59 8.85
C CYS A 30 26.78 3.57 8.21
N VAL A 31 26.86 3.34 6.90
CA VAL A 31 28.13 3.21 6.18
C VAL A 31 28.55 4.54 5.57
N LYS A 32 27.61 5.27 4.96
CA LYS A 32 27.88 6.58 4.32
C LYS A 32 26.74 7.56 4.56
N ILE A 33 27.05 8.86 4.51
CA ILE A 33 26.06 9.93 4.60
C ILE A 33 26.10 10.77 3.32
N SER A 34 24.93 11.10 2.78
CA SER A 34 24.77 11.95 1.60
C SER A 34 23.78 13.07 1.91
N ILE A 35 24.20 14.31 1.68
CA ILE A 35 23.37 15.51 1.84
C ILE A 35 23.26 16.15 0.45
N LYS A 36 22.12 15.95 -0.22
CA LYS A 36 21.83 16.55 -1.54
C LYS A 36 20.51 17.29 -1.46
N GLU A 37 20.44 18.50 -2.01
CA GLU A 37 19.18 19.29 -2.08
C GLU A 37 18.46 19.45 -0.73
N LYS A 38 19.22 19.55 0.37
CA LYS A 38 18.72 19.57 1.76
C LYS A 38 18.03 18.29 2.24
N GLN A 39 18.14 17.19 1.50
CA GLN A 39 17.74 15.86 1.95
C GLN A 39 18.96 15.09 2.44
N ILE A 40 18.84 14.51 3.63
CA ILE A 40 19.86 13.63 4.22
C ILE A 40 19.45 12.18 3.94
N LYS A 41 20.38 11.43 3.34
CA LYS A 41 20.26 9.98 3.13
C LYS A 41 21.44 9.27 3.76
N TYR A 42 21.18 8.06 4.23
CA TYR A 42 22.16 7.18 4.87
C TYR A 42 22.30 5.91 4.03
N PHE A 43 23.53 5.51 3.73
CA PHE A 43 23.80 4.21 3.12
C PHE A 43 23.89 3.18 4.24
N ILE A 44 22.97 2.22 4.25
CA ILE A 44 22.79 1.29 5.36
C ILE A 44 23.23 -0.11 4.93
N HIS A 45 24.01 -0.76 5.80
CA HIS A 45 24.33 -2.18 5.72
C HIS A 45 23.65 -2.93 6.86
N TYR A 46 22.78 -3.89 6.55
CA TYR A 46 22.05 -4.66 7.56
C TYR A 46 22.92 -5.77 8.15
N SER A 47 22.95 -5.86 9.49
CA SER A 47 23.75 -6.85 10.21
C SER A 47 23.30 -8.27 9.88
N GLY A 48 24.21 -9.08 9.34
CA GLY A 48 23.95 -10.48 8.95
C GLY A 48 23.31 -10.66 7.57
N TRP A 49 23.17 -9.58 6.80
CA TRP A 49 22.61 -9.63 5.44
C TRP A 49 23.74 -9.52 4.40
N ASN A 50 23.48 -10.00 3.19
CA ASN A 50 24.40 -9.84 2.07
C ASN A 50 24.49 -8.35 1.65
N LYS A 51 25.69 -7.87 1.26
CA LYS A 51 25.93 -6.50 0.78
C LYS A 51 25.06 -6.07 -0.40
N ASN A 52 24.52 -7.00 -1.17
CA ASN A 52 23.56 -6.69 -2.24
C ASN A 52 22.24 -6.10 -1.72
N TRP A 53 22.00 -6.13 -0.40
CA TRP A 53 20.88 -5.49 0.27
C TRP A 53 21.23 -4.10 0.84
N ASP A 54 22.47 -3.64 0.65
CA ASP A 54 22.86 -2.30 1.08
C ASP A 54 22.13 -1.25 0.25
N GLU A 55 21.53 -0.26 0.90
CA GLU A 55 20.66 0.71 0.24
C GLU A 55 20.82 2.11 0.82
N TRP A 56 20.54 3.13 0.00
CA TRP A 56 20.39 4.50 0.47
C TRP A 56 18.96 4.71 1.00
N VAL A 57 18.84 5.00 2.29
CA VAL A 57 17.55 5.24 2.94
C VAL A 57 17.45 6.69 3.44
N PRO A 58 16.24 7.28 3.47
CA PRO A 58 16.02 8.57 4.12
C PRO A 58 16.20 8.49 5.64
N GLU A 59 16.42 9.64 6.27
CA GLU A 59 16.59 9.75 7.73
C GLU A 59 15.44 9.12 8.54
N SER A 60 14.21 9.15 8.05
CA SER A 60 13.04 8.59 8.75
C SER A 60 13.07 7.07 8.90
N ARG A 61 13.86 6.35 8.08
CA ARG A 61 14.01 4.88 8.19
C ARG A 61 15.04 4.44 9.22
N VAL A 62 15.83 5.38 9.76
CA VAL A 62 16.96 5.09 10.66
C VAL A 62 16.65 5.58 12.06
N LEU A 63 16.83 4.70 13.03
CA LEU A 63 16.63 4.95 14.45
C LEU A 63 17.93 4.73 15.22
N LYS A 64 18.12 5.47 16.31
CA LYS A 64 19.26 5.25 17.21
C LYS A 64 19.16 3.89 17.86
N TYR A 65 20.31 3.26 18.06
CA TYR A 65 20.43 2.03 18.82
C TYR A 65 20.33 2.33 20.32
N VAL A 66 19.10 2.47 20.82
CA VAL A 66 18.76 2.74 22.22
C VAL A 66 17.65 1.79 22.70
N ASP A 67 17.54 1.60 24.01
CA ASP A 67 16.63 0.61 24.62
C ASP A 67 15.17 0.79 24.19
N SER A 68 14.69 2.04 24.09
CA SER A 68 13.33 2.33 23.62
C SER A 68 13.07 1.81 22.19
N ASN A 69 14.03 1.95 21.29
CA ASN A 69 13.89 1.48 19.90
C ASN A 69 14.11 -0.04 19.78
N LEU A 70 14.92 -0.64 20.66
CA LEU A 70 15.04 -2.09 20.78
C LEU A 70 13.76 -2.73 21.30
N ALA A 71 13.06 -2.08 22.24
CA ALA A 71 11.73 -2.50 22.66
C ALA A 71 10.74 -2.46 21.48
N ARG A 72 10.74 -1.36 20.70
CA ARG A 72 9.93 -1.22 19.48
C ARG A 72 10.25 -2.33 18.46
N GLN A 73 11.52 -2.69 18.29
CA GLN A 73 11.91 -3.82 17.44
C GLN A 73 11.29 -5.15 17.91
N LYS A 74 11.39 -5.46 19.22
CA LYS A 74 10.80 -6.69 19.80
C LYS A 74 9.28 -6.74 19.67
N GLU A 75 8.62 -5.61 19.88
CA GLU A 75 7.16 -5.49 19.73
C GLU A 75 6.73 -5.75 18.28
N LEU A 76 7.39 -5.12 17.31
CA LEU A 76 7.13 -5.33 15.88
C LEU A 76 7.34 -6.80 15.47
N GLN A 77 8.42 -7.44 15.97
CA GLN A 77 8.67 -8.87 15.71
C GLN A 77 7.60 -9.77 16.33
N LYS A 78 7.13 -9.45 17.55
CA LYS A 78 6.06 -10.20 18.22
C LYS A 78 4.73 -10.07 17.48
N ALA A 79 4.32 -8.83 17.14
CA ALA A 79 3.09 -8.58 16.41
C ALA A 79 3.09 -9.28 15.03
N ASN A 80 4.23 -9.31 14.34
CA ASN A 80 4.37 -10.02 13.08
C ASN A 80 4.24 -11.55 13.24
N LYS A 81 4.80 -12.11 14.34
CA LYS A 81 4.67 -13.54 14.67
C LYS A 81 3.24 -13.93 15.01
N ASP A 82 2.51 -13.10 15.77
CA ASP A 82 1.12 -13.37 16.16
C ASP A 82 0.19 -13.35 14.94
N HIS A 83 0.40 -12.43 13.98
CA HIS A 83 -0.28 -12.44 12.69
C HIS A 83 -0.01 -13.71 11.84
N TYR A 84 1.19 -14.30 11.96
CA TYR A 84 1.53 -15.54 11.27
C TYR A 84 0.82 -16.77 11.89
N VAL A 85 0.63 -16.78 13.22
CA VAL A 85 -0.02 -17.90 13.94
C VAL A 85 -1.55 -17.86 13.80
N GLU A 86 -2.18 -16.68 13.86
CA GLU A 86 -3.62 -16.54 13.61
C GLU A 86 -4.02 -16.96 12.18
N GLY A 87 -3.16 -16.67 11.19
CA GLY A 87 -3.35 -17.13 9.82
C GLY A 87 -3.30 -18.66 9.67
N LYS A 88 -2.53 -19.34 10.53
CA LYS A 88 -2.36 -20.81 10.49
C LYS A 88 -3.47 -21.57 11.22
N MET A 89 -4.05 -20.99 12.28
CA MET A 89 -5.12 -21.65 13.06
C MET A 89 -6.52 -21.57 12.43
N ARG A 90 -6.77 -20.63 11.51
CA ARG A 90 -8.05 -20.56 10.78
C ARG A 90 -8.21 -21.61 9.65
N GLY A 91 -7.18 -22.43 9.39
CA GLY A 91 -7.20 -23.45 8.32
C GLY A 91 -7.63 -24.87 8.74
N LEU A 92 -8.00 -25.12 10.00
CA LEU A 92 -8.10 -26.49 10.54
C LEU A 92 -9.35 -26.83 11.37
N ALA A 93 -10.46 -26.07 11.27
CA ALA A 93 -11.71 -26.43 11.97
C ALA A 93 -12.86 -26.81 10.99
N PRO A 94 -13.41 -28.05 11.08
CA PRO A 94 -14.51 -28.48 10.23
C PRO A 94 -15.89 -28.01 10.73
N SER A 95 -16.73 -27.69 9.76
CA SER A 95 -18.12 -27.24 9.84
C SER A 95 -19.02 -28.04 10.78
N LYS A 96 -19.77 -27.36 11.65
CA LYS A 96 -21.06 -27.84 12.16
C LYS A 96 -22.10 -26.72 12.17
N LYS A 97 -23.19 -26.98 11.45
CA LYS A 97 -24.44 -26.20 11.42
C LYS A 97 -25.16 -26.31 12.77
N ILE A 98 -25.73 -25.22 13.31
CA ILE A 98 -26.99 -25.22 14.09
C ILE A 98 -27.77 -23.92 13.80
N ALA A 99 -29.09 -24.08 13.80
CA ALA A 99 -30.16 -23.17 13.41
C ALA A 99 -30.44 -21.97 14.36
N ALA A 100 -31.08 -20.97 13.74
CA ALA A 100 -32.03 -19.96 14.24
C ALA A 100 -32.24 -19.76 15.75
N VAL A 101 -32.06 -18.51 16.23
CA VAL A 101 -32.98 -17.83 17.18
C VAL A 101 -32.95 -16.30 16.98
N GLN A 102 -34.11 -15.79 16.58
CA GLN A 102 -34.83 -14.56 16.94
C GLN A 102 -34.10 -13.28 17.42
N GLN A 103 -34.47 -12.19 16.73
CA GLN A 103 -34.40 -10.80 17.15
C GLN A 103 -35.12 -10.54 18.48
N LYS A 104 -34.48 -9.77 19.36
CA LYS A 104 -35.19 -8.93 20.35
C LYS A 104 -34.51 -7.57 20.44
N ASN A 105 -35.29 -6.56 20.10
CA ASN A 105 -35.05 -5.13 20.29
C ASN A 105 -34.70 -4.82 21.74
N VAL A 106 -33.75 -3.91 21.94
CA VAL A 106 -33.55 -3.22 23.22
C VAL A 106 -33.76 -1.72 22.96
N ASP A 107 -34.87 -1.22 23.49
CA ASP A 107 -35.26 0.18 23.58
C ASP A 107 -34.23 1.01 24.37
N LEU A 108 -33.67 2.04 23.72
CA LEU A 108 -32.89 3.10 24.37
C LEU A 108 -33.84 4.18 24.89
N LYS A 109 -34.15 4.16 26.18
CA LYS A 109 -34.85 5.24 26.89
C LYS A 109 -33.93 6.44 27.10
N VAL A 110 -34.19 7.48 26.32
CA VAL A 110 -33.78 8.87 26.53
C VAL A 110 -34.28 9.36 27.89
N LYS A 111 -33.38 9.93 28.72
CA LYS A 111 -33.75 10.89 29.77
C LYS A 111 -32.86 12.14 29.72
N LYS A 112 -33.52 13.23 29.34
CA LYS A 112 -33.08 14.64 29.42
C LYS A 112 -32.95 15.08 30.90
N ALA A 113 -31.94 15.89 31.20
CA ALA A 113 -32.00 16.99 32.18
C ALA A 113 -30.86 17.98 31.85
N LYS A 114 -31.11 19.09 31.15
CA LYS A 114 -31.62 20.41 31.60
C LYS A 114 -30.48 21.36 32.01
N GLN A 115 -30.04 22.15 31.02
CA GLN A 115 -29.32 23.42 31.18
C GLN A 115 -30.10 24.40 32.05
N LYS A 116 -29.37 25.16 32.89
CA LYS A 116 -29.73 26.49 33.39
C LYS A 116 -28.45 27.32 33.58
N THR A 117 -28.33 28.40 32.82
CA THR A 117 -27.70 29.69 33.19
C THR A 117 -28.86 30.71 33.32
N PRO A 118 -28.68 32.01 33.69
CA PRO A 118 -27.46 32.79 33.97
C PRO A 118 -27.57 33.70 35.24
N GLY A 119 -26.50 34.43 35.55
CA GLY A 119 -26.53 35.54 36.51
C GLY A 119 -25.21 36.33 36.52
N PRO A 120 -25.21 37.68 36.33
CA PRO A 120 -24.02 38.51 36.12
C PRO A 120 -23.55 39.22 37.41
N GLY A 121 -22.29 39.65 37.46
CA GLY A 121 -21.78 40.53 38.52
C GLY A 121 -20.33 40.97 38.29
N GLU A 122 -20.13 42.29 38.17
CA GLU A 122 -18.88 43.03 37.98
C GLU A 122 -17.96 43.06 39.22
N GLY A 123 -16.67 43.38 39.03
CA GLY A 123 -15.88 44.10 40.06
C GLY A 123 -14.43 43.65 40.33
N THR A 124 -13.47 44.33 39.67
CA THR A 124 -12.27 44.99 40.25
C THR A 124 -11.03 44.20 40.79
N SER A 125 -9.95 44.30 40.01
CA SER A 125 -8.54 44.67 40.31
C SER A 125 -7.58 43.91 41.25
N SER A 126 -6.36 43.73 40.70
CA SER A 126 -5.00 43.76 41.29
C SER A 126 -4.29 42.45 41.65
N GLY A 127 -3.11 42.24 41.05
CA GLY A 127 -2.06 41.31 41.52
C GLY A 127 -1.17 40.74 40.41
N GLU A 128 -0.07 41.42 40.09
CA GLU A 128 1.00 40.97 39.19
C GLU A 128 1.66 39.64 39.64
N THR A 129 2.05 38.78 38.69
CA THR A 129 3.35 38.10 38.70
C THR A 129 3.72 37.57 37.32
N LEU A 130 4.99 37.77 36.99
CA LEU A 130 5.70 37.53 35.73
C LEU A 130 5.70 36.06 35.30
N GLN A 131 5.47 35.78 34.01
CA GLN A 131 5.94 34.55 33.35
C GLN A 131 6.08 34.74 31.83
N GLY A 132 7.21 34.24 31.29
CA GLY A 132 7.83 34.63 30.02
C GLY A 132 7.05 34.37 28.72
N PRO A 133 7.59 34.83 27.57
CA PRO A 133 6.87 34.84 26.31
C PRO A 133 6.69 33.41 25.77
N ARG A 134 5.49 32.85 25.96
CA ARG A 134 5.03 31.64 25.27
C ARG A 134 4.96 31.95 23.76
N LYS A 135 5.95 31.45 23.00
CA LYS A 135 5.85 31.34 21.54
C LYS A 135 4.60 30.53 21.21
N LYS A 136 3.59 31.21 20.65
CA LYS A 136 2.42 30.60 20.02
C LYS A 136 2.93 29.60 18.98
N ARG A 137 2.79 28.29 19.26
CA ARG A 137 2.92 27.26 18.23
C ARG A 137 1.91 27.63 17.15
N ALA A 138 2.40 27.85 15.94
CA ALA A 138 1.56 27.99 14.76
C ALA A 138 0.61 26.79 14.73
N ARG A 139 -0.68 27.07 14.61
CA ARG A 139 -1.74 26.09 14.46
C ARG A 139 -1.41 25.29 13.21
N VAL A 140 -0.91 24.07 13.38
CA VAL A 140 -0.72 23.11 12.29
C VAL A 140 -2.11 22.83 11.73
N ASP A 141 -2.23 22.92 10.41
CA ASP A 141 -3.46 22.61 9.69
C ASP A 141 -3.94 21.21 10.10
N PRO A 142 -5.21 21.02 10.52
CA PRO A 142 -5.72 19.71 10.94
C PRO A 142 -5.67 18.63 9.85
N THR A 143 -5.40 19.03 8.60
CA THR A 143 -5.33 18.13 7.44
C THR A 143 -3.97 17.44 7.25
N VAL A 144 -2.91 17.86 7.94
CA VAL A 144 -1.60 17.22 7.83
C VAL A 144 -1.40 16.23 8.97
N GLU A 145 -1.73 14.97 8.73
CA GLU A 145 -1.45 13.87 9.66
C GLU A 145 0.07 13.66 9.83
N SER A 146 0.50 13.19 11.01
CA SER A 146 1.91 12.91 11.26
C SER A 146 2.39 11.70 10.45
N GLU A 147 3.67 11.71 10.05
CA GLU A 147 4.32 10.62 9.31
C GLU A 147 4.21 9.25 10.03
N GLU A 148 4.06 9.24 11.37
CA GLU A 148 3.80 8.01 12.14
C GLU A 148 2.34 7.50 12.02
N MET A 149 1.35 8.40 11.88
CA MET A 149 -0.04 7.99 11.62
C MET A 149 -0.19 7.44 10.21
N PHE A 150 0.60 7.95 9.26
CA PHE A 150 0.69 7.45 7.89
C PHE A 150 1.16 5.98 7.86
N THR A 151 2.25 5.62 8.53
CA THR A 151 2.79 4.24 8.47
C THR A 151 2.01 3.20 9.29
N ASN A 152 1.21 3.63 10.26
CA ASN A 152 0.52 2.73 11.19
C ASN A 152 -0.93 2.39 10.78
N ARG A 153 -1.39 2.82 9.59
CA ARG A 153 -2.75 2.49 9.14
C ARG A 153 -2.85 0.99 8.85
N VAL A 154 -3.89 0.37 9.39
CA VAL A 154 -4.18 -1.05 9.19
C VAL A 154 -4.45 -1.30 7.71
N GLU A 155 -3.63 -2.14 7.08
CA GLU A 155 -3.80 -2.53 5.69
C GLU A 155 -5.17 -3.17 5.45
N VAL A 156 -5.88 -2.67 4.44
CA VAL A 156 -7.18 -3.21 4.05
C VAL A 156 -6.94 -4.50 3.27
N LYS A 157 -7.31 -5.65 3.84
CA LYS A 157 -7.13 -6.94 3.16
C LYS A 157 -8.17 -7.16 2.07
N VAL A 158 -7.78 -6.97 0.81
CA VAL A 158 -8.52 -7.45 -0.35
C VAL A 158 -8.35 -8.97 -0.45
N LYS A 159 -9.45 -9.72 -0.44
CA LYS A 159 -9.40 -11.19 -0.54
C LYS A 159 -9.30 -11.63 -2.00
N ILE A 160 -8.22 -12.30 -2.36
CA ILE A 160 -8.09 -12.93 -3.69
C ILE A 160 -8.88 -14.25 -3.69
N PRO A 161 -9.77 -14.49 -4.67
CA PRO A 161 -10.44 -15.78 -4.86
C PRO A 161 -9.44 -16.94 -4.96
N GLU A 162 -9.79 -18.10 -4.39
CA GLU A 162 -8.89 -19.26 -4.34
C GLU A 162 -8.51 -19.75 -5.75
N GLU A 163 -9.42 -19.60 -6.70
CA GLU A 163 -9.27 -19.97 -8.10
C GLU A 163 -8.24 -19.11 -8.85
N LEU A 164 -7.96 -17.90 -8.37
CA LEU A 164 -6.96 -17.00 -8.97
C LEU A 164 -5.58 -17.12 -8.32
N LYS A 165 -5.46 -17.79 -7.17
CA LYS A 165 -4.18 -17.96 -6.49
C LYS A 165 -3.19 -18.85 -7.27
N PRO A 166 -3.60 -19.99 -7.87
CA PRO A 166 -2.71 -20.77 -8.73
C PRO A 166 -2.13 -19.92 -9.86
N TRP A 167 -2.97 -19.08 -10.50
CA TRP A 167 -2.51 -18.17 -11.55
C TRP A 167 -1.43 -17.18 -11.08
N LEU A 168 -1.53 -16.66 -9.86
CA LEU A 168 -0.48 -15.80 -9.28
C LEU A 168 0.83 -16.56 -9.01
N VAL A 169 0.73 -17.83 -8.61
CA VAL A 169 1.90 -18.70 -8.38
C VAL A 169 2.57 -19.03 -9.70
N ASP A 170 1.79 -19.39 -10.72
CA ASP A 170 2.29 -19.71 -12.06
C ASP A 170 2.90 -18.47 -12.74
N ASP A 171 2.24 -17.32 -12.66
CA ASP A 171 2.78 -16.03 -13.12
C ASP A 171 4.14 -15.69 -12.48
N TRP A 172 4.23 -15.80 -11.15
CA TRP A 172 5.49 -15.61 -10.43
C TRP A 172 6.57 -16.59 -10.92
N ASP A 173 6.20 -17.85 -11.16
CA ASP A 173 7.11 -18.89 -11.58
C ASP A 173 7.65 -18.67 -13.00
N LEU A 174 6.76 -18.39 -13.95
CA LEU A 174 7.09 -18.14 -15.36
C LEU A 174 8.13 -17.01 -15.46
N ILE A 175 7.94 -15.93 -14.71
CA ILE A 175 8.83 -14.78 -14.76
C ILE A 175 10.10 -14.97 -13.93
N THR A 176 9.95 -15.38 -12.68
CA THR A 176 11.07 -15.38 -11.73
C THR A 176 11.98 -16.59 -11.93
N ARG A 177 11.39 -17.79 -12.14
CA ARG A 177 12.13 -19.04 -12.26
C ARG A 177 12.38 -19.42 -13.72
N GLN A 178 11.36 -19.39 -14.57
CA GLN A 178 11.46 -19.84 -15.96
C GLN A 178 12.00 -18.77 -16.92
N LYS A 179 12.18 -17.53 -16.44
CA LYS A 179 12.75 -16.41 -17.21
C LYS A 179 11.96 -16.11 -18.49
N GLN A 180 10.65 -16.26 -18.44
CA GLN A 180 9.74 -15.83 -19.49
C GLN A 180 9.22 -14.43 -19.19
N LEU A 181 8.82 -13.72 -20.24
CA LEU A 181 8.19 -12.41 -20.15
C LEU A 181 6.81 -12.48 -20.79
N PHE A 182 5.88 -11.73 -20.22
CA PHE A 182 4.58 -11.55 -20.84
C PHE A 182 4.74 -10.78 -22.16
N HIS A 183 4.04 -11.19 -23.20
CA HIS A 183 4.08 -10.54 -24.50
C HIS A 183 3.41 -9.16 -24.43
N LEU A 184 4.16 -8.12 -24.76
CA LEU A 184 3.70 -6.74 -24.74
C LEU A 184 3.93 -6.10 -26.13
N PRO A 185 2.98 -5.27 -26.61
CA PRO A 185 1.70 -4.92 -25.99
C PRO A 185 0.72 -6.10 -25.88
N ALA A 186 -0.08 -6.11 -24.81
CA ALA A 186 -1.01 -7.19 -24.51
C ALA A 186 -2.12 -7.28 -25.58
N LYS A 187 -2.38 -8.49 -26.09
CA LYS A 187 -3.50 -8.76 -27.03
C LYS A 187 -4.84 -8.31 -26.47
N LYS A 188 -5.05 -8.53 -25.18
CA LYS A 188 -6.19 -8.04 -24.41
C LYS A 188 -5.68 -7.22 -23.23
N ASN A 189 -5.61 -5.90 -23.43
CA ASN A 189 -5.08 -4.97 -22.45
C ASN A 189 -6.09 -4.68 -21.32
N ILE A 190 -5.61 -4.04 -20.26
CA ILE A 190 -6.42 -3.74 -19.07
C ILE A 190 -7.58 -2.83 -19.39
N GLU A 191 -7.41 -1.87 -20.31
CA GLU A 191 -8.49 -0.99 -20.75
C GLU A 191 -9.69 -1.78 -21.26
N THR A 192 -9.45 -2.73 -22.18
CA THR A 192 -10.50 -3.60 -22.72
C THR A 192 -11.12 -4.51 -21.66
N VAL A 193 -10.34 -5.04 -20.70
CA VAL A 193 -10.86 -5.88 -19.62
C VAL A 193 -11.79 -5.09 -18.70
N LEU A 194 -11.43 -3.84 -18.39
CA LEU A 194 -12.23 -2.96 -17.55
C LEU A 194 -13.52 -2.51 -18.26
N GLU A 195 -13.44 -2.18 -19.55
CA GLU A 195 -14.61 -1.86 -20.38
C GLU A 195 -15.57 -3.06 -20.49
N ASP A 196 -15.04 -4.26 -20.75
CA ASP A 196 -15.83 -5.49 -20.80
C ASP A 196 -16.58 -5.75 -19.49
N TYR A 197 -15.93 -5.49 -18.35
CA TYR A 197 -16.57 -5.61 -17.04
C TYR A 197 -17.68 -4.57 -16.84
N ALA A 198 -17.43 -3.30 -17.19
CA ALA A 198 -18.43 -2.25 -17.10
C ALA A 198 -19.67 -2.59 -17.95
N ASN A 199 -19.45 -3.03 -19.20
CA ASN A 199 -20.50 -3.45 -20.12
C ASN A 199 -21.26 -4.70 -19.62
N TYR A 200 -20.53 -5.66 -19.04
CA TYR A 200 -21.13 -6.83 -18.37
C TYR A 200 -22.05 -6.43 -17.22
N LYS A 201 -21.72 -5.35 -16.49
CA LYS A 201 -22.58 -4.83 -15.42
C LYS A 201 -23.78 -4.06 -15.92
N LYS A 202 -23.64 -3.28 -16.99
CA LYS A 202 -24.75 -2.58 -17.64
C LYS A 202 -25.80 -3.56 -18.15
N SER A 203 -25.36 -4.60 -18.86
CA SER A 203 -26.26 -5.62 -19.44
C SER A 203 -27.02 -6.48 -18.43
N LYS A 204 -26.58 -6.54 -17.16
CA LYS A 204 -27.24 -7.32 -16.10
C LYS A 204 -28.38 -6.59 -15.37
N GLY A 205 -28.81 -5.43 -15.85
CA GLY A 205 -29.97 -4.71 -15.32
C GLY A 205 -29.67 -3.95 -14.03
N ASN A 206 -28.74 -2.99 -14.09
CA ASN A 206 -28.41 -2.11 -12.98
C ASN A 206 -29.23 -0.80 -13.04
N SER A 207 -29.61 -0.27 -11.87
CA SER A 207 -30.11 1.10 -11.75
C SER A 207 -28.98 2.12 -12.04
N ASP A 208 -29.33 3.33 -12.50
CA ASP A 208 -28.37 4.39 -12.87
C ASP A 208 -27.30 4.64 -11.80
N ASN A 209 -27.69 4.64 -10.52
CA ASN A 209 -26.76 4.84 -9.40
C ASN A 209 -25.69 3.72 -9.30
N LYS A 210 -26.03 2.48 -9.68
CA LYS A 210 -25.06 1.37 -9.68
C LYS A 210 -24.14 1.43 -10.89
N GLU A 211 -24.61 1.93 -12.02
CA GLU A 211 -23.75 2.15 -13.19
C GLU A 211 -22.69 3.21 -12.89
N TYR A 212 -23.08 4.34 -12.29
CA TYR A 212 -22.13 5.37 -11.85
C TYR A 212 -21.05 4.79 -10.94
N ALA A 213 -21.46 4.03 -9.90
CA ALA A 213 -20.51 3.42 -8.98
C ALA A 213 -19.56 2.42 -9.65
N VAL A 214 -20.03 1.64 -10.64
CA VAL A 214 -19.17 0.73 -11.41
C VAL A 214 -18.14 1.51 -12.21
N ASN A 215 -18.54 2.60 -12.88
CA ASN A 215 -17.63 3.43 -13.67
C ASN A 215 -16.55 4.08 -12.79
N GLU A 216 -16.93 4.58 -11.61
CA GLU A 216 -15.98 5.15 -10.64
C GLU A 216 -14.97 4.10 -10.15
N VAL A 217 -15.43 2.88 -9.84
CA VAL A 217 -14.53 1.80 -9.42
C VAL A 217 -13.58 1.40 -10.55
N VAL A 218 -14.09 1.29 -11.78
CA VAL A 218 -13.28 0.99 -12.97
C VAL A 218 -12.22 2.07 -13.20
N ALA A 219 -12.61 3.35 -13.10
CA ALA A 219 -11.68 4.46 -13.22
C ALA A 219 -10.62 4.43 -12.11
N GLY A 220 -11.03 4.14 -10.87
CA GLY A 220 -10.10 3.98 -9.75
C GLY A 220 -9.10 2.84 -9.99
N ILE A 221 -9.55 1.66 -10.41
CA ILE A 221 -8.66 0.52 -10.71
C ILE A 221 -7.65 0.89 -11.80
N ARG A 222 -8.10 1.57 -12.87
CA ARG A 222 -7.24 2.05 -13.96
C ARG A 222 -6.15 2.99 -13.45
N GLU A 223 -6.53 3.97 -12.64
CA GLU A 223 -5.61 4.97 -12.10
C GLU A 223 -4.58 4.35 -11.16
N TYR A 224 -5.04 3.49 -10.23
CA TYR A 224 -4.15 2.74 -9.36
C TYR A 224 -3.19 1.86 -10.16
N PHE A 225 -3.65 1.21 -11.22
CA PHE A 225 -2.79 0.41 -12.07
C PHE A 225 -1.68 1.26 -12.71
N ASN A 226 -2.06 2.37 -13.36
CA ASN A 226 -1.12 3.25 -14.06
C ASN A 226 -0.04 3.81 -13.11
N VAL A 227 -0.41 4.19 -11.89
CA VAL A 227 0.54 4.70 -10.89
C VAL A 227 1.40 3.60 -10.27
N MET A 228 0.81 2.43 -9.98
CA MET A 228 1.49 1.38 -9.21
C MET A 228 2.33 0.44 -10.07
N LEU A 229 2.08 0.33 -11.38
CA LEU A 229 2.75 -0.66 -12.21
C LEU A 229 4.27 -0.57 -12.11
N GLY A 230 4.83 0.59 -12.45
CA GLY A 230 6.27 0.83 -12.50
C GLY A 230 6.97 0.75 -11.14
N THR A 231 6.23 0.77 -10.03
CA THR A 231 6.82 0.79 -8.68
C THR A 231 6.61 -0.52 -7.94
N GLN A 232 5.42 -1.12 -8.00
CA GLN A 232 4.99 -2.17 -7.08
C GLN A 232 4.54 -3.48 -7.75
N LEU A 233 4.23 -3.48 -9.06
CA LEU A 233 3.60 -4.65 -9.72
C LEU A 233 4.54 -5.46 -10.60
N LEU A 234 5.75 -4.94 -10.90
CA LEU A 234 6.75 -5.60 -11.74
C LEU A 234 7.82 -6.33 -10.90
N TYR A 235 8.09 -7.57 -11.27
CA TYR A 235 9.24 -8.32 -10.76
C TYR A 235 10.55 -7.77 -11.32
N LYS A 236 11.67 -8.13 -10.68
CA LYS A 236 13.00 -7.63 -11.09
C LYS A 236 13.32 -7.97 -12.55
N PHE A 237 12.90 -9.14 -13.04
CA PHE A 237 13.17 -9.61 -14.39
C PHE A 237 12.38 -8.85 -15.48
N GLU A 238 11.24 -8.24 -15.14
CA GLU A 238 10.44 -7.46 -16.09
C GLU A 238 10.95 -6.01 -16.25
N ARG A 239 11.91 -5.57 -15.43
CA ARG A 239 12.33 -4.16 -15.38
C ARG A 239 12.93 -3.65 -16.69
N PRO A 240 13.74 -4.43 -17.42
CA PRO A 240 14.27 -3.94 -18.69
C PRO A 240 13.20 -3.86 -19.79
N GLN A 241 12.28 -4.84 -19.87
CA GLN A 241 11.12 -4.77 -20.76
C GLN A 241 10.26 -3.52 -20.49
N TYR A 242 10.06 -3.17 -19.22
CA TYR A 242 9.35 -1.95 -18.85
C TYR A 242 10.09 -0.68 -19.28
N ALA A 243 11.43 -0.66 -19.15
CA ALA A 243 12.24 0.47 -19.59
C ALA A 243 12.18 0.67 -21.12
N GLU A 244 12.18 -0.43 -21.89
CA GLU A 244 11.97 -0.42 -23.34
C GLU A 244 10.60 0.17 -23.71
N ILE A 245 9.54 -0.28 -23.03
CA ILE A 245 8.17 0.24 -23.25
C ILE A 245 8.09 1.74 -22.95
N LEU A 246 8.71 2.22 -21.87
CA LEU A 246 8.73 3.65 -21.56
C LEU A 246 9.49 4.46 -22.62
N ALA A 247 10.52 3.88 -23.24
CA ALA A 247 11.28 4.54 -24.30
C ALA A 247 10.51 4.58 -25.62
N GLU A 248 9.81 3.49 -25.98
CA GLU A 248 9.06 3.35 -27.23
C GLU A 248 7.68 4.03 -27.19
N HIS A 249 7.06 4.13 -26.01
CA HIS A 249 5.68 4.58 -25.84
C HIS A 249 5.53 5.60 -24.70
N GLN A 250 6.18 6.77 -24.84
CA GLN A 250 6.26 7.81 -23.79
C GLN A 250 4.90 8.34 -23.32
N ASP A 251 3.89 8.37 -24.20
CA ASP A 251 2.57 8.96 -23.91
C ASP A 251 1.47 7.92 -23.67
N MET A 252 1.78 6.62 -23.73
CA MET A 252 0.76 5.58 -23.59
C MET A 252 0.56 5.19 -22.11
N PRO A 253 -0.67 5.24 -21.57
CA PRO A 253 -0.92 4.76 -20.22
C PRO A 253 -0.68 3.25 -20.15
N MET A 254 -0.11 2.80 -19.04
CA MET A 254 0.27 1.40 -18.87
C MET A 254 -0.93 0.44 -18.92
N SER A 255 -2.14 0.90 -18.61
CA SER A 255 -3.40 0.15 -18.78
C SER A 255 -3.69 -0.23 -20.23
N GLN A 256 -3.13 0.48 -21.22
CA GLN A 256 -3.27 0.14 -22.64
C GLN A 256 -2.20 -0.83 -23.13
N VAL A 257 -1.09 -0.97 -22.41
CA VAL A 257 0.04 -1.83 -22.79
C VAL A 257 -0.04 -3.19 -22.11
N TYR A 258 -0.35 -3.22 -20.81
CA TYR A 258 -0.32 -4.43 -19.99
C TYR A 258 -1.67 -5.16 -19.96
N GLY A 259 -1.63 -6.43 -19.56
CA GLY A 259 -2.78 -7.34 -19.59
C GLY A 259 -3.27 -7.79 -18.21
N ALA A 260 -4.18 -8.77 -18.22
CA ALA A 260 -4.84 -9.29 -17.03
C ALA A 260 -3.90 -9.85 -15.93
N PRO A 261 -2.76 -10.50 -16.23
CA PRO A 261 -1.85 -10.97 -15.17
C PRO A 261 -1.35 -9.84 -14.26
N HIS A 262 -0.87 -8.73 -14.84
CA HIS A 262 -0.42 -7.57 -14.08
C HIS A 262 -1.57 -6.88 -13.34
N LEU A 263 -2.76 -6.83 -13.93
CA LEU A 263 -3.95 -6.34 -13.26
C LEU A 263 -4.31 -7.18 -12.03
N LEU A 264 -4.17 -8.51 -12.09
CA LEU A 264 -4.41 -9.37 -10.94
C LEU A 264 -3.42 -9.08 -9.80
N ARG A 265 -2.14 -8.80 -10.13
CA ARG A 265 -1.14 -8.40 -9.13
C ARG A 265 -1.51 -7.10 -8.41
N LEU A 266 -2.20 -6.17 -9.07
CA LEU A 266 -2.69 -4.96 -8.42
C LEU A 266 -3.56 -5.30 -7.21
N PHE A 267 -4.47 -6.26 -7.30
CA PHE A 267 -5.35 -6.63 -6.20
C PHE A 267 -4.63 -7.23 -4.98
N VAL A 268 -3.40 -7.75 -5.18
CA VAL A 268 -2.54 -8.21 -4.09
C VAL A 268 -1.90 -7.03 -3.34
N ARG A 269 -1.70 -5.88 -4.01
CA ARG A 269 -0.98 -4.70 -3.46
C ARG A 269 -1.89 -3.53 -3.09
N ILE A 270 -3.05 -3.40 -3.74
CA ILE A 270 -3.94 -2.23 -3.60
C ILE A 270 -4.49 -2.09 -2.17
N GLY A 271 -4.57 -3.18 -1.41
CA GLY A 271 -5.02 -3.18 -0.02
C GLY A 271 -4.23 -2.22 0.88
N ALA A 272 -2.91 -2.16 0.70
CA ALA A 272 -2.05 -1.21 1.39
C ALA A 272 -2.40 0.24 1.02
N MET A 273 -2.70 0.51 -0.26
CA MET A 273 -3.01 1.86 -0.73
C MET A 273 -4.39 2.33 -0.26
N LEU A 274 -5.37 1.43 -0.16
CA LEU A 274 -6.72 1.77 0.33
C LEU A 274 -6.73 2.26 1.78
N ALA A 275 -5.74 1.88 2.59
CA ALA A 275 -5.60 2.39 3.95
C ALA A 275 -5.34 3.91 3.98
N TYR A 276 -4.79 4.48 2.90
CA TYR A 276 -4.48 5.91 2.80
C TYR A 276 -5.61 6.74 2.19
N THR A 277 -6.58 6.10 1.54
CA THR A 277 -7.74 6.78 0.98
C THR A 277 -8.72 7.18 2.10
N PRO A 278 -9.14 8.45 2.20
CA PRO A 278 -10.08 8.90 3.23
C PRO A 278 -11.50 8.39 2.92
N LEU A 279 -11.76 7.13 3.25
CA LEU A 279 -13.07 6.48 3.13
C LEU A 279 -13.66 6.21 4.51
N ASP A 280 -14.95 6.49 4.68
CA ASP A 280 -15.68 6.01 5.84
C ASP A 280 -15.94 4.50 5.73
N GLU A 281 -16.28 3.86 6.86
CA GLU A 281 -16.44 2.40 6.94
C GLU A 281 -17.47 1.87 5.93
N LYS A 282 -18.54 2.63 5.68
CA LYS A 282 -19.59 2.25 4.72
C LYS A 282 -19.10 2.32 3.28
N SER A 283 -18.42 3.41 2.88
CA SER A 283 -17.85 3.53 1.53
C SER A 283 -16.74 2.52 1.30
N LEU A 284 -15.91 2.23 2.32
CA LEU A 284 -14.88 1.20 2.23
C LEU A 284 -15.50 -0.19 2.03
N ALA A 285 -16.53 -0.54 2.81
CA ALA A 285 -17.23 -1.82 2.64
C ALA A 285 -17.88 -1.93 1.25
N LEU A 286 -18.47 -0.84 0.75
CA LEU A 286 -19.06 -0.79 -0.60
C LEU A 286 -17.99 -0.95 -1.68
N LEU A 287 -16.87 -0.23 -1.59
CA LEU A 287 -15.74 -0.36 -2.50
C LEU A 287 -15.21 -1.80 -2.52
N LEU A 288 -14.97 -2.38 -1.34
CA LEU A 288 -14.53 -3.77 -1.23
C LEU A 288 -15.52 -4.74 -1.88
N SER A 289 -16.83 -4.50 -1.77
CA SER A 289 -17.83 -5.33 -2.44
C SER A 289 -17.71 -5.27 -3.97
N TYR A 290 -17.43 -4.10 -4.55
CA TYR A 290 -17.20 -3.94 -5.99
C TYR A 290 -15.87 -4.57 -6.43
N LEU A 291 -14.79 -4.41 -5.65
CA LEU A 291 -13.51 -5.07 -5.95
C LEU A 291 -13.63 -6.60 -5.91
N GLN A 292 -14.37 -7.14 -4.93
CA GLN A 292 -14.64 -8.58 -4.86
C GLN A 292 -15.50 -9.07 -6.02
N ASP A 293 -16.47 -8.26 -6.45
CA ASP A 293 -17.29 -8.59 -7.61
C ASP A 293 -16.49 -8.55 -8.93
N PHE A 294 -15.58 -7.59 -9.09
CA PHE A 294 -14.63 -7.56 -10.21
C PHE A 294 -13.72 -8.79 -10.21
N LEU A 295 -13.17 -9.18 -9.05
CA LEU A 295 -12.36 -10.40 -8.92
C LEU A 295 -13.16 -11.66 -9.31
N LYS A 296 -14.46 -11.74 -8.97
CA LYS A 296 -15.34 -12.81 -9.45
C LYS A 296 -15.55 -12.79 -10.96
N TYR A 297 -15.60 -11.60 -11.56
CA TYR A 297 -15.62 -11.48 -13.02
C TYR A 297 -14.32 -12.01 -13.64
N LEU A 298 -13.15 -11.72 -13.05
CA LEU A 298 -11.89 -12.30 -13.51
C LEU A 298 -11.88 -13.83 -13.40
N VAL A 299 -12.39 -14.40 -12.29
CA VAL A 299 -12.56 -15.86 -12.14
C VAL A 299 -13.44 -16.43 -13.26
N LYS A 300 -14.58 -15.81 -13.53
CA LYS A 300 -15.51 -16.28 -14.56
C LYS A 300 -14.89 -16.31 -15.96
N ASN A 301 -13.94 -15.41 -16.23
CA ASN A 301 -13.28 -15.27 -17.52
C ASN A 301 -11.81 -15.74 -17.47
N SER A 302 -11.42 -16.54 -16.47
CA SER A 302 -10.01 -16.84 -16.23
C SER A 302 -9.35 -17.57 -17.40
N SER A 303 -10.09 -18.42 -18.10
CA SER A 303 -9.59 -19.19 -19.25
C SER A 303 -9.25 -18.33 -20.48
N THR A 304 -9.83 -17.13 -20.59
CA THR A 304 -9.55 -16.21 -21.70
C THR A 304 -8.62 -15.07 -21.30
N LEU A 305 -8.54 -14.77 -20.01
CA LEU A 305 -7.71 -13.69 -19.47
C LEU A 305 -6.32 -14.15 -19.05
N PHE A 306 -6.17 -15.40 -18.60
CA PHE A 306 -4.88 -15.94 -18.14
C PHE A 306 -4.49 -17.12 -19.02
N ILE A 307 -3.56 -16.89 -19.93
CA ILE A 307 -3.10 -17.87 -20.91
C ILE A 307 -1.59 -17.97 -20.81
N ALA A 308 -1.07 -19.14 -20.48
CA ALA A 308 0.38 -19.36 -20.32
C ALA A 308 1.15 -19.14 -21.63
N SER A 309 0.53 -19.35 -22.79
CA SER A 309 1.17 -19.08 -24.09
C SER A 309 1.33 -17.60 -24.43
N ASP A 310 0.81 -16.68 -23.61
CA ASP A 310 1.13 -15.26 -23.74
C ASP A 310 2.48 -14.91 -23.06
N TYR A 311 3.16 -15.90 -22.48
CA TYR A 311 4.53 -15.78 -21.98
C TYR A 311 5.52 -16.40 -22.97
N GLU A 312 6.59 -15.66 -23.26
CA GLU A 312 7.61 -16.06 -24.22
C GLU A 312 9.00 -15.89 -23.60
N SER A 313 9.95 -16.73 -24.01
CA SER A 313 11.35 -16.52 -23.67
C SER A 313 11.84 -15.22 -24.35
N PRO A 314 12.60 -14.36 -23.64
CA PRO A 314 13.16 -13.15 -24.24
C PRO A 314 13.99 -13.50 -25.49
N ARG A 315 13.88 -12.68 -26.54
CA ARG A 315 14.70 -12.85 -27.75
C ARG A 315 16.19 -12.68 -27.41
N THR A 316 17.07 -13.35 -28.14
CA THR A 316 18.52 -13.41 -27.83
C THR A 316 19.20 -12.04 -27.68
N HIS A 317 18.73 -11.01 -28.40
CA HIS A 317 19.26 -9.66 -28.29
C HIS A 317 18.91 -8.97 -26.96
N THR A 318 17.74 -9.26 -26.38
CA THR A 318 17.39 -8.77 -25.03
C THR A 318 18.09 -9.55 -23.93
N GLN A 319 18.48 -10.82 -24.14
CA GLN A 319 19.30 -11.54 -23.17
C GLN A 319 20.67 -10.90 -22.95
N GLU A 320 21.38 -10.47 -24.00
CA GLU A 320 22.71 -9.83 -23.85
C GLU A 320 22.63 -8.49 -23.08
N THR A 321 21.59 -7.69 -23.32
CA THR A 321 21.34 -6.46 -22.57
C THR A 321 20.93 -6.76 -21.11
N MET A 322 20.17 -7.83 -20.88
CA MET A 322 19.73 -8.27 -19.56
C MET A 322 20.86 -8.86 -18.70
N PHE A 323 21.80 -9.58 -19.32
CA PHE A 323 22.96 -10.16 -18.63
C PHE A 323 24.08 -9.14 -18.36
N SER A 324 24.18 -8.08 -19.17
CA SER A 324 25.16 -7.00 -18.94
C SER A 324 24.76 -6.01 -17.84
N LEU A 325 23.51 -6.07 -17.36
CA LEU A 325 22.97 -5.26 -16.25
C LEU A 325 22.93 -6.00 -14.90
N LEU A 326 23.47 -7.22 -14.82
CA LEU A 326 23.63 -8.01 -13.58
C LEU A 326 25.07 -7.97 -13.08
#